data_AF-A0A2J0M699-F1
#
_entry.id   AF-A0A2J0M699-F1
#
_cell.length_a   1.000
_cell.length_b   1.000
_cell.length_c   1.000
_cell.angle_alpha   90.00
_cell.angle_beta   90.00
_cell.angle_gamma   90.00
#
_symmetry.space_group_name_H-M   'P 1'
#
loop_
_entity.id
_entity.type
_entity.pdbx_description
1 polymer ?
#
loop_
_entity_poly.entity_id
_entity_poly.type
_entity_poly.pdbx_seq_one_letter_code
_entity_poly.pdbx_strand_id
1 'polypeptide(L)'
;MPDKYNATWVSHSSISDYIACPRAYYLKNVYKDPNTGHKITLITPALALGQSVHEQLEALSVLPVESRVLSNLVPRFQQEWEKYSGEKEGLQIRIRNISTKSGARK
;
A
#
# COMPACT_ATOMS: atom_id res chain seq x y z
N MET A 1 25.89 3.53 23.03
CA MET A 1 25.14 3.89 24.25
C MET A 1 24.03 2.88 24.42
N PRO A 2 24.02 2.07 25.50
CA PRO A 2 22.89 1.19 25.79
C PRO A 2 21.65 2.04 26.10
N ASP A 3 20.50 1.66 25.56
CA ASP A 3 19.23 2.31 25.84
C ASP A 3 18.90 2.18 27.35
N LYS A 4 18.79 3.31 28.04
CA LYS A 4 18.51 3.37 29.49
C LYS A 4 17.20 2.68 29.87
N TYR A 5 16.23 2.67 28.97
CA TYR A 5 14.88 2.19 29.25
C TYR A 5 14.56 0.87 28.54
N ASN A 6 15.47 0.34 27.72
CA ASN A 6 15.24 -0.82 26.88
C ASN A 6 13.89 -0.73 26.15
N ALA A 7 13.63 0.44 25.56
CA ALA A 7 12.32 0.81 25.03
C ALA A 7 12.10 0.20 23.64
N THR A 8 10.95 -0.44 23.45
CA THR A 8 10.56 -1.00 22.16
C THR A 8 9.85 0.06 21.33
N TRP A 9 10.43 0.39 20.17
CA TRP A 9 9.82 1.31 19.21
C TRP A 9 8.74 0.58 18.40
N VAL A 10 7.50 1.08 18.48
CA VAL A 10 6.34 0.49 17.80
C VAL A 10 5.55 1.59 17.12
N SER A 11 5.08 1.34 15.90
CA SER A 11 4.20 2.27 15.18
C SER A 11 2.77 2.21 15.73
N HIS A 12 1.98 3.26 15.49
CA HIS A 12 0.57 3.31 15.89
C HIS A 12 -0.25 2.15 15.30
N SER A 13 -0.03 1.80 14.03
CA SER A 13 -0.73 0.69 13.39
C SER A 13 -0.32 -0.66 13.97
N SER A 14 0.97 -0.84 14.26
CA SER A 14 1.50 -2.07 14.83
C SER A 14 1.00 -2.33 16.25
N ILE A 15 0.90 -1.31 17.10
CA ILE A 15 0.34 -1.48 18.46
C ILE A 15 -1.16 -1.79 18.41
N SER A 16 -1.90 -1.19 17.47
CA SER A 16 -3.32 -1.51 17.28
C SER A 16 -3.53 -2.97 16.86
N ASP A 17 -2.68 -3.50 15.97
CA ASP A 17 -2.70 -4.93 15.61
C ASP A 17 -2.43 -5.82 16.83
N TYR A 18 -1.49 -5.42 17.69
CA TYR A 18 -1.13 -6.17 18.88
C TYR A 18 -2.27 -6.21 19.91
N ILE A 19 -2.88 -5.05 20.18
CA ILE A 19 -4.03 -4.92 21.09
C ILE A 19 -5.20 -5.77 20.59
N ALA A 20 -5.45 -5.80 19.28
CA ALA A 20 -6.51 -6.61 18.70
C ALA A 20 -6.18 -8.11 18.74
N CYS A 21 -4.96 -8.51 18.36
CA CYS A 21 -4.50 -9.89 18.43
C CYS A 21 -2.97 -9.98 18.39
N PRO A 22 -2.31 -10.40 19.49
CA PRO A 22 -0.84 -10.52 19.55
C PRO A 22 -0.25 -11.45 18.49
N ARG A 23 -0.96 -12.54 18.14
CA ARG A 23 -0.53 -13.46 17.09
C ARG A 23 -0.59 -12.83 15.70
N ALA A 24 -1.62 -12.02 15.43
CA ALA A 24 -1.73 -11.30 14.17
C ALA A 24 -0.61 -10.25 14.04
N TYR A 25 -0.28 -9.55 15.13
CA TYR A 25 0.88 -8.64 15.16
C TYR A 25 2.17 -9.35 14.76
N TYR A 26 2.47 -10.52 15.34
CA TYR A 26 3.68 -11.27 15.01
C TYR A 26 3.73 -11.61 13.52
N LEU A 27 2.65 -12.18 12.98
CA LEU A 27 2.60 -12.60 11.57
C LEU A 27 2.66 -11.41 10.60
N LYS A 28 2.04 -10.27 10.93
CA LYS A 28 2.02 -9.08 10.07
C LYS A 28 3.25 -8.20 10.16
N ASN A 29 3.88 -8.10 11.34
CA ASN A 29 4.91 -7.10 11.62
C ASN A 29 6.30 -7.69 11.89
N VAL A 30 6.39 -8.92 12.42
CA VAL A 30 7.65 -9.53 12.87
C VAL A 30 8.10 -10.67 11.97
N TYR A 31 7.17 -11.51 11.52
CA TYR A 31 7.46 -12.71 10.74
C TYR A 31 8.09 -12.39 9.38
N LYS A 32 9.10 -13.17 9.04
CA LYS A 32 9.82 -13.15 7.76
C LYS A 32 9.96 -14.59 7.28
N ASP A 33 9.93 -14.78 5.97
CA ASP A 33 10.17 -16.09 5.37
C ASP A 33 11.56 -16.60 5.77
N PRO A 34 11.69 -17.82 6.33
CA PRO A 34 12.99 -18.36 6.75
C PRO A 34 13.98 -18.56 5.60
N ASN A 35 13.52 -18.73 4.37
CA ASN A 35 14.40 -18.98 3.23
C ASN A 35 14.95 -17.69 2.62
N THR A 36 14.08 -16.68 2.45
CA THR A 36 14.43 -15.42 1.79
C THR A 36 14.75 -14.28 2.77
N GLY A 37 14.33 -14.40 4.03
CA GLY A 37 14.39 -13.33 5.02
C GLY A 37 13.47 -12.15 4.70
N HIS A 38 12.62 -12.26 3.67
CA HIS A 38 11.71 -11.19 3.27
C HIS A 38 10.41 -11.23 4.08
N LYS A 39 9.87 -10.02 4.32
CA LYS A 39 8.58 -9.87 4.96
C LYS A 39 7.49 -10.28 3.97
N ILE A 40 6.62 -11.20 4.38
CA ILE A 40 5.46 -11.59 3.58
C ILE A 40 4.32 -10.64 3.91
N THR A 41 3.80 -9.94 2.90
CA THR A 41 2.64 -9.05 3.03
C THR A 41 1.57 -9.42 2.04
N LEU A 42 0.32 -9.50 2.51
CA LEU A 42 -0.83 -9.67 1.64
C LEU A 42 -1.15 -8.33 0.97
N ILE A 43 -1.14 -8.30 -0.36
CA ILE A 43 -1.54 -7.14 -1.14
C ILE A 43 -3.00 -7.27 -1.58
N THR A 44 -3.78 -6.20 -1.41
CA THR A 44 -5.16 -6.11 -1.88
C THR A 44 -5.25 -5.06 -2.99
N PRO A 45 -6.26 -5.12 -3.88
CA PRO A 45 -6.43 -4.12 -4.94
C PRO A 45 -6.53 -2.68 -4.40
N ALA A 46 -7.21 -2.49 -3.27
CA ALA A 46 -7.32 -1.18 -2.62
C ALA A 46 -5.98 -0.70 -2.05
N LEU A 47 -5.20 -1.61 -1.45
CA LEU A 47 -3.86 -1.28 -0.95
C LEU A 47 -2.92 -0.90 -2.11
N ALA A 48 -2.93 -1.65 -3.20
CA ALA A 48 -2.13 -1.36 -4.39
C ALA A 48 -2.48 0.01 -4.98
N LEU A 49 -3.78 0.34 -5.09
CA LEU A 49 -4.25 1.65 -5.53
C LEU A 49 -3.80 2.77 -4.59
N GLY A 50 -3.94 2.57 -3.28
CA GLY A 50 -3.46 3.53 -2.29
C GLY A 50 -1.96 3.77 -2.41
N GLN A 51 -1.18 2.69 -2.55
CA GLN A 51 0.28 2.77 -2.71
C GLN A 51 0.68 3.54 -3.96
N SER A 52 0.11 3.23 -5.13
CA SER A 52 0.45 3.92 -6.38
C SER A 52 0.06 5.40 -6.36
N VAL A 53 -1.05 5.77 -5.72
CA VAL A 53 -1.42 7.18 -5.52
C VAL A 53 -0.46 7.89 -4.56
N HIS A 54 -0.11 7.24 -3.44
CA HIS A 54 0.82 7.80 -2.46
C HIS A 54 2.19 8.10 -3.08
N GLU A 55 2.74 7.17 -3.86
CA GLU A 55 4.04 7.33 -4.52
C GLU A 55 4.06 8.57 -5.44
N GLN A 56 2.97 8.84 -6.16
CA GLN A 56 2.89 10.02 -7.02
C GLN A 56 2.77 11.34 -6.27
N LEU A 57 2.00 11.36 -5.18
CA LEU A 57 1.87 12.57 -4.37
C LEU A 57 3.15 12.86 -3.58
N GLU A 58 3.85 11.81 -3.14
CA GLU A 58 5.14 11.94 -2.45
C GLU A 58 6.20 12.51 -3.40
N ALA A 59 6.24 12.06 -4.66
CA ALA A 59 7.13 12.64 -5.68
C ALA A 59 6.89 14.15 -5.92
N LEU A 60 5.64 14.62 -5.78
CA LEU A 60 5.32 16.05 -5.88
C LEU A 60 5.69 16.85 -4.62
N SER A 61 5.79 16.21 -3.46
CA SER A 61 6.10 16.90 -2.20
C SER A 61 7.51 17.51 -2.20
N VAL A 62 8.43 16.92 -2.96
CA VAL A 62 9.82 17.39 -3.12
C VAL A 62 9.91 18.63 -4.01
N LEU A 63 8.92 18.85 -4.89
CA LEU A 63 8.92 19.96 -5.84
C LEU A 63 8.28 21.24 -5.23
N PRO A 64 8.84 22.43 -5.52
CA PRO A 64 8.21 23.70 -5.15
C PRO A 64 6.85 23.87 -5.84
N VAL A 65 5.94 24.61 -5.21
CA VAL A 65 4.52 24.65 -5.58
C VAL A 65 4.31 25.09 -7.04
N GLU A 66 5.14 26.01 -7.51
CA GLU A 66 5.07 26.58 -8.86
C GLU A 66 5.45 25.56 -9.94
N SER A 67 6.25 24.54 -9.61
CA SER A 67 6.70 23.50 -10.54
C SER A 67 5.89 22.22 -10.47
N ARG A 68 4.84 22.17 -9.64
CA ARG A 68 3.91 21.03 -9.56
C ARG A 68 2.98 21.01 -10.77
N VAL A 69 3.46 20.40 -11.84
CA VAL A 69 2.70 20.24 -13.08
C VAL A 69 1.69 19.10 -12.95
N LEU A 70 0.40 19.43 -12.80
CA LEU A 70 -0.68 18.46 -12.64
C LEU A 70 -1.00 17.66 -13.92
N SER A 71 -0.66 18.19 -15.10
CA SER A 71 -0.97 17.52 -16.39
C SER A 71 -0.23 16.18 -16.57
N ASN A 72 0.89 15.98 -15.87
CA ASN A 72 1.70 14.76 -15.96
C ASN A 72 1.34 13.70 -14.89
N LEU A 73 0.32 13.95 -14.06
CA LEU A 73 -0.08 13.01 -12.98
C LEU A 73 -0.63 11.70 -13.52
N VAL A 74 -1.58 11.77 -14.46
CA VAL A 74 -2.27 10.58 -14.99
C VAL A 74 -1.31 9.67 -15.78
N PRO A 75 -0.46 10.19 -16.69
CA PRO A 75 0.51 9.36 -17.39
C PRO A 75 1.52 8.68 -16.45
N ARG A 76 2.02 9.40 -15.45
CA ARG A 76 2.95 8.84 -14.44
C ARG A 76 2.27 7.79 -13.58
N PHE A 77 1.03 8.04 -13.15
CA PHE A 77 0.24 7.06 -12.43
C PHE A 77 0.10 5.77 -13.24
N GLN A 78 -0.20 5.88 -14.54
CA GLN A 78 -0.35 4.71 -15.41
C GLN A 78 0.94 3.88 -15.50
N GLN A 79 2.10 4.54 -15.60
CA GLN A 79 3.41 3.87 -15.58
C GLN A 79 3.66 3.14 -14.26
N GLU A 80 3.32 3.75 -13.13
CA GLU A 80 3.46 3.10 -11.82
C GLU A 80 2.47 1.96 -11.62
N TRP A 81 1.27 2.11 -12.18
CA TRP A 81 0.23 1.09 -12.13
C TRP A 81 0.64 -0.20 -12.84
N GLU A 82 1.51 -0.12 -13.85
CA GLU A 82 2.05 -1.31 -14.54
C GLU A 82 2.78 -2.27 -13.59
N LYS A 83 3.37 -1.78 -12.49
CA LYS A 83 4.02 -2.63 -11.47
C LYS A 83 3.04 -3.57 -10.77
N TYR A 84 1.79 -3.12 -10.63
CA TYR A 84 0.71 -3.83 -9.93
C TYR A 84 -0.25 -4.54 -10.88
N SER A 85 -0.29 -4.14 -12.15
CA SER A 85 -1.13 -4.77 -13.18
C SER A 85 -0.43 -5.97 -13.80
N GLY A 86 -1.00 -7.16 -13.66
CA GLY A 86 -0.51 -8.37 -14.32
C GLY A 86 -0.62 -9.61 -13.43
N GLU A 87 -0.45 -10.76 -14.05
CA GLU A 87 -0.41 -12.05 -13.35
C GLU A 87 1.02 -12.30 -12.86
N LYS A 88 1.39 -11.68 -11.74
CA LYS A 88 2.54 -12.14 -10.96
C LYS A 88 2.01 -13.10 -9.91
N GLU A 89 2.17 -14.39 -10.18
CA GLU A 89 2.00 -15.49 -9.22
C GLU A 89 0.66 -15.48 -8.45
N GLY A 90 -0.46 -15.56 -9.18
CA GLY A 90 -1.76 -15.91 -8.62
C GLY A 90 -2.68 -14.77 -8.16
N LEU A 91 -2.26 -13.51 -8.27
CA LEU A 91 -3.11 -12.35 -8.00
C LEU A 91 -3.81 -11.85 -9.26
N GLN A 92 -5.05 -12.31 -9.49
CA GLN A 92 -5.91 -11.74 -10.53
C GLN A 92 -6.63 -10.48 -10.02
N ILE A 93 -6.07 -9.30 -10.29
CA ILE A 93 -6.81 -8.03 -10.15
C ILE A 93 -7.81 -7.93 -11.30
N ARG A 94 -8.97 -8.58 -11.15
CA ARG A 94 -10.06 -8.45 -12.12
C ARG A 94 -10.67 -7.06 -11.96
N ILE A 95 -10.33 -6.15 -12.86
CA ILE A 95 -11.05 -4.88 -13.00
C ILE A 95 -12.48 -5.23 -13.43
N ARG A 96 -13.39 -5.39 -12.47
CA ARG A 96 -14.82 -5.39 -12.78
C ARG A 96 -15.16 -3.95 -13.11
N ASN A 97 -15.41 -3.66 -14.39
CA ASN A 97 -16.08 -2.43 -14.78
C ASN A 97 -17.34 -2.29 -13.92
N ILE A 98 -17.39 -1.27 -13.06
CA ILE A 98 -18.61 -0.89 -12.35
C ILE A 98 -19.54 -0.39 -13.45
N SER A 99 -20.41 -1.26 -13.96
CA SER A 99 -21.53 -0.78 -14.76
C SER A 99 -22.41 0.01 -13.81
N THR A 100 -22.39 1.33 -13.97
CA THR A 100 -23.42 2.20 -13.41
C THR A 100 -24.74 1.72 -13.99
N LYS A 101 -25.49 0.91 -13.24
CA LYS A 101 -26.89 0.65 -13.54
C LYS A 101 -27.62 1.98 -13.39
N SER A 102 -27.80 2.71 -14.50
CA SER A 102 -28.82 3.73 -14.60
C SER A 102 -30.17 3.04 -14.38
N GLY A 103 -30.66 3.12 -13.14
CA GLY A 103 -31.97 2.64 -12.78
C GLY A 103 -33.03 3.49 -13.48
N ALA A 104 -33.53 3.01 -14.62
CA ALA A 104 -34.80 3.46 -15.17
C ALA A 104 -35.90 3.04 -14.18
N ARG A 105 -36.40 3.98 -13.37
CA ARG A 105 -37.70 3.85 -12.73
C ARG A 105 -38.76 3.97 -13.83
N LYS A 106 -39.48 2.87 -14.08
CA LYS A 106 -40.85 2.92 -14.59
C LYS A 106 -41.79 3.01 -13.38
#